data_AF-A0A538NQ93-F1
#
_entry.id   AF-A0A538NQ93-F1
#
_cell.length_a   1.000
_cell.length_b   1.000
_cell.length_c   1.000
_cell.angle_alpha   90.00
_cell.angle_beta   90.00
_cell.angle_gamma   90.00
#
_symmetry.space_group_name_H-M   'P 1'
#
loop_
_entity.id
_entity.type
_entity.pdbx_description
1 polymer ?
#
loop_
_entity_poly.entity_id
_entity_poly.type
_entity_poly.pdbx_seq_one_letter_code
_entity_poly.pdbx_strand_id
1 'polypeptide(L)'
;MKTTYLLLLNLILALTFRTAQAGNNDGAVREGRLSLDEVTNVVLANNPAIKAAQEKWQAMKARVPQAAAWEDLRAQARSRAARYVSIPPNS
;
A
#
# COMPACT_ATOMS: atom_id res chain seq x y z
N MET A 1 32.30 46.51 -5.01
CA MET A 1 33.47 45.60 -4.99
C MET A 1 33.50 44.63 -3.80
N LYS A 2 32.93 44.93 -2.62
CA LYS A 2 33.03 44.02 -1.45
C LYS A 2 32.10 42.79 -1.51
N THR A 3 31.01 42.86 -2.27
CA THR A 3 30.01 41.79 -2.41
C THR A 3 30.37 40.74 -3.47
N THR A 4 31.22 41.07 -4.45
CA THR A 4 31.63 40.15 -5.52
C THR A 4 32.54 39.04 -5.01
N TYR A 5 33.44 39.36 -4.06
CA TYR A 5 34.30 38.36 -3.42
C TYR A 5 33.51 37.39 -2.54
N LEU A 6 32.47 37.87 -1.87
CA LEU A 6 31.56 37.01 -1.10
C LEU A 6 30.78 36.07 -2.02
N LEU A 7 30.32 36.55 -3.17
CA LEU A 7 29.65 35.72 -4.18
C LEU A 7 30.57 34.61 -4.71
N LEU A 8 31.81 34.96 -5.06
CA LEU A 8 32.80 33.98 -5.52
C LEU A 8 33.16 32.97 -4.43
N LEU A 9 33.33 33.43 -3.19
CA LEU A 9 33.60 32.54 -2.05
C LEU A 9 32.45 31.55 -1.82
N ASN A 10 31.20 32.02 -1.84
CA ASN A 10 30.03 31.15 -1.66
C ASN A 10 29.88 30.16 -2.82
N LEU A 11 30.19 30.58 -4.05
CA LEU A 11 30.18 29.70 -5.22
C LEU A 11 31.22 28.58 -5.10
N ILE A 12 32.46 28.91 -4.71
CA ILE A 12 33.54 27.94 -4.52
C ILE A 12 33.19 26.99 -3.36
N LEU A 13 32.63 27.52 -2.27
CA LEU A 13 32.21 26.72 -1.12
C LEU A 13 31.08 25.75 -1.51
N ALA A 14 30.11 26.19 -2.32
CA ALA A 14 29.04 25.33 -2.82
C ALA A 14 29.55 24.24 -3.78
N LEU A 15 30.53 24.55 -4.64
CA LEU A 15 31.14 23.56 -5.54
C LEU A 15 31.94 22.51 -4.75
N THR A 16 32.76 22.94 -3.79
CA THR A 16 33.56 22.02 -2.95
C THR A 16 32.68 21.13 -2.05
N PHE A 17 31.56 21.66 -1.54
CA PHE A 17 30.57 20.84 -0.82
C PHE A 17 29.92 19.78 -1.73
N ARG A 18 29.60 20.13 -2.99
CA ARG A 18 29.06 19.17 -3.95
C ARG A 18 30.06 18.08 -4.31
N THR A 19 31.35 18.41 -4.47
CA THR A 19 32.39 17.40 -4.73
C THR A 19 32.69 16.54 -3.51
N ALA A 20 32.63 17.09 -2.30
CA ALA A 20 32.77 16.32 -1.05
C ALA A 20 31.58 15.36 -0.83
N GLN A 21 30.35 15.80 -1.16
CA GLN A 21 29.17 14.93 -1.19
C GLN A 21 29.25 13.89 -2.32
N ALA A 22 29.86 14.22 -3.45
CA ALA A 22 30.10 13.27 -4.53
C ALA A 22 31.09 12.16 -4.16
N GLY A 23 32.05 12.45 -3.27
CA GLY A 23 32.94 11.44 -2.66
C GLY A 23 32.25 10.49 -1.67
N ASN A 24 30.99 10.75 -1.32
CA ASN A 24 30.15 9.81 -0.56
C ASN A 24 29.24 8.97 -1.48
N ASN A 25 29.30 9.21 -2.80
CA ASN A 25 28.63 8.40 -3.82
C ASN A 25 29.49 7.22 -4.29
N ASP A 26 30.49 6.79 -3.50
CA ASP A 26 31.08 5.45 -3.65
C ASP A 26 30.03 4.34 -3.44
N GLY A 27 28.82 4.68 -2.95
CA GLY A 27 27.65 3.79 -2.99
C GLY A 27 27.01 3.63 -4.38
N ALA A 28 27.29 4.51 -5.34
CA ALA A 28 26.74 4.44 -6.70
C ALA A 28 27.55 3.51 -7.63
N VAL A 29 28.77 3.12 -7.22
CA VAL A 29 29.56 2.02 -7.81
C VAL A 29 29.41 0.75 -6.97
N ARG A 30 28.20 0.45 -6.47
CA ARG A 30 27.76 -0.92 -6.17
C ARG A 30 27.19 -1.56 -7.45
N GLU A 31 27.89 -1.40 -8.56
CA GLU A 31 27.69 -2.25 -9.72
C GLU A 31 28.12 -3.68 -9.35
N GLY A 32 27.15 -4.59 -9.23
CA GLY A 32 27.43 -6.01 -9.47
C GLY A 32 27.24 -7.00 -8.33
N ARG A 33 26.66 -6.65 -7.17
CA ARG A 33 26.25 -7.66 -6.18
C ARG A 33 24.87 -7.34 -5.60
N LEU A 34 23.83 -7.71 -6.35
CA LEU A 34 22.50 -7.97 -5.78
C LEU A 34 22.69 -8.98 -4.65
N SER A 35 22.51 -8.54 -3.40
CA SER A 35 22.52 -9.45 -2.27
C SER A 35 21.28 -10.34 -2.36
N LEU A 36 21.43 -11.64 -2.07
CA LEU A 36 20.28 -12.54 -2.00
C LEU A 36 19.23 -12.02 -1.02
N ASP A 37 19.67 -11.42 0.09
CA ASP A 37 18.79 -10.82 1.10
C ASP A 37 17.98 -9.65 0.51
N GLU A 38 18.64 -8.77 -0.25
CA GLU A 38 18.01 -7.61 -0.89
C GLU A 38 16.98 -8.04 -1.94
N VAL A 39 17.33 -9.01 -2.79
CA VAL A 39 16.39 -9.58 -3.77
C VAL A 39 15.23 -10.27 -3.07
N THR A 40 15.50 -11.02 -2.00
CA THR A 40 14.47 -11.75 -1.24
C THR A 40 13.50 -10.77 -0.59
N ASN A 41 13.98 -9.69 0.03
CA ASN A 41 13.12 -8.67 0.64
C ASN A 41 12.25 -7.97 -0.41
N VAL A 42 12.83 -7.59 -1.55
CA VAL A 42 12.07 -6.96 -2.64
C VAL A 42 11.00 -7.91 -3.19
N VAL A 43 11.35 -9.17 -3.39
CA VAL A 43 10.39 -10.19 -3.87
C VAL A 43 9.31 -10.43 -2.82
N LEU A 44 9.64 -10.65 -1.55
CA LEU A 44 8.65 -10.86 -0.48
C LEU A 44 7.66 -9.70 -0.36
N ALA A 45 8.13 -8.45 -0.47
CA ALA A 45 7.28 -7.26 -0.39
C ALA A 45 6.36 -7.09 -1.62
N ASN A 46 6.78 -7.55 -2.79
CA ASN A 46 6.10 -7.26 -4.06
C ASN A 46 5.46 -8.48 -4.73
N ASN A 47 5.68 -9.70 -4.21
CA ASN A 47 5.20 -10.93 -4.84
C ASN A 47 3.65 -10.98 -4.85
N PRO A 48 3.02 -11.03 -6.04
CA PRO A 48 1.56 -11.02 -6.14
C PRO A 48 0.92 -12.31 -5.61
N ALA A 49 1.60 -13.46 -5.68
CA ALA A 49 1.09 -14.71 -5.14
C ALA A 49 1.03 -14.69 -3.61
N ILE A 50 2.02 -14.08 -2.94
CA ILE A 50 2.02 -13.90 -1.48
C ILE A 50 0.89 -12.95 -1.06
N LYS A 51 0.70 -11.83 -1.77
CA LYS A 51 -0.40 -10.90 -1.52
C LYS A 51 -1.76 -11.58 -1.70
N ALA A 52 -1.95 -12.33 -2.77
CA ALA A 52 -3.18 -13.08 -3.01
C ALA A 52 -3.44 -14.16 -1.93
N ALA A 53 -2.38 -14.83 -1.44
CA ALA A 53 -2.49 -15.78 -0.34
C ALA A 53 -2.90 -15.08 0.98
N GLN A 54 -2.32 -13.91 1.26
CA GLN A 54 -2.68 -13.10 2.43
C GLN A 54 -4.13 -12.61 2.36
N GLU A 55 -4.59 -12.16 1.19
CA GLU A 55 -5.99 -11.78 0.97
C GLU A 55 -6.94 -12.96 1.20
N LYS A 56 -6.62 -14.14 0.66
CA LYS A 56 -7.39 -15.38 0.90
C LYS A 56 -7.45 -15.73 2.38
N TRP A 57 -6.33 -15.59 3.10
CA TRP A 57 -6.28 -15.82 4.54
C TRP A 57 -7.17 -14.83 5.30
N GLN A 58 -7.11 -13.53 4.98
CA GLN A 58 -7.97 -12.52 5.60
C GLN A 58 -9.45 -12.79 5.31
N ALA A 59 -9.79 -13.15 4.07
CA ALA A 59 -11.14 -13.52 3.68
C ALA A 59 -11.64 -14.76 4.46
N MET A 60 -10.78 -15.76 4.65
CA MET A 60 -11.12 -16.94 5.45
C MET A 60 -11.35 -16.57 6.92
N LYS A 61 -10.48 -15.76 7.53
CA LYS A 61 -10.70 -15.27 8.89
C LYS A 61 -12.01 -14.49 9.03
N ALA A 62 -12.38 -13.69 8.04
CA ALA A 62 -13.67 -12.97 8.04
C ALA A 62 -14.88 -13.91 7.94
N ARG A 63 -14.73 -15.10 7.34
CA ARG A 63 -15.78 -16.12 7.29
C ARG A 63 -15.98 -16.88 8.60
N VAL A 64 -14.97 -16.95 9.47
CA VAL A 64 -15.08 -17.68 10.75
C VAL A 64 -16.18 -17.10 11.66
N PRO A 65 -16.24 -15.77 11.91
CA PRO A 65 -17.36 -15.16 12.64
C PRO A 65 -18.71 -15.31 11.92
N GLN A 66 -18.73 -15.29 10.58
CA GLN A 66 -19.97 -15.48 9.83
C GLN A 66 -20.54 -16.89 10.00
N ALA A 67 -19.68 -17.91 10.06
CA ALA A 67 -20.08 -19.28 10.37
C ALA A 67 -20.62 -19.38 11.80
N ALA A 68 -19.95 -18.75 12.78
CA ALA A 68 -20.43 -18.70 14.16
C ALA A 68 -21.78 -17.98 14.31
N ALA A 69 -22.04 -16.95 13.49
CA ALA A 69 -23.31 -16.21 13.50
C ALA A 69 -24.53 -17.01 13.02
N TRP A 70 -24.34 -18.21 12.45
CA TRP A 70 -25.44 -19.14 12.15
C TRP A 70 -25.87 -19.96 13.37
N GLU A 71 -24.96 -20.22 14.31
CA GLU A 71 -25.24 -20.94 15.55
C GLU A 71 -25.91 -20.04 16.60
N ASP A 72 -25.76 -18.72 16.47
CA ASP A 72 -26.48 -17.76 17.31
C ASP A 72 -27.98 -17.71 16.97
N LEU A 73 -28.80 -17.61 18.01
CA LEU A 73 -30.25 -17.50 17.91
C LEU A 73 -30.63 -16.21 17.17
N ARG A 74 -30.86 -16.35 15.86
CA ARG A 74 -31.05 -15.24 14.93
C ARG A 74 -32.44 -14.63 15.09
N ALA A 75 -32.61 -13.72 16.06
CA ALA A 75 -33.85 -12.96 16.23
C ALA A 75 -34.02 -11.95 15.07
N GLN A 76 -34.90 -12.27 14.10
CA GLN A 76 -35.29 -11.34 13.03
C GLN A 76 -36.79 -11.10 13.05
N ALA A 77 -37.20 -9.84 13.20
CA ALA A 77 -38.57 -9.39 12.96
C ALA A 77 -38.65 -8.73 11.59
N ARG A 78 -39.56 -9.20 10.72
CA ARG A 78 -39.89 -8.54 9.45
C ARG A 78 -41.39 -8.23 9.45
N SER A 79 -41.74 -6.96 9.24
CA SER A 79 -43.12 -6.54 8.96
C SER A 79 -43.22 -6.10 7.50
N ARG A 80 -44.34 -6.45 6.85
CA ARG A 80 -44.65 -6.02 5.50
C ARG A 80 -46.11 -5.57 5.46
N ALA A 81 -46.35 -4.33 5.05
CA ALA A 81 -47.70 -3.82 4.81
C ALA A 81 -47.91 -3.70 3.29
N ALA A 82 -49.05 -4.19 2.81
CA ALA A 82 -49.45 -4.06 1.41
C ALA A 82 -50.95 -3.73 1.32
N ARG A 83 -51.33 -2.93 0.32
CA ARG A 83 -52.73 -2.73 -0.06
C ARG A 83 -53.07 -3.69 -1.19
N TYR A 84 -54.11 -4.49 -1.00
CA TYR A 84 -54.71 -5.29 -2.06
C TYR A 84 -55.68 -4.41 -2.84
N VAL A 85 -55.53 -4.40 -4.17
CA VAL A 85 -56.46 -3.76 -5.09
C VAL A 85 -57.06 -4.86 -5.96
N SER A 86 -58.39 -4.92 -6.04
CA SER A 86 -59.08 -5.86 -6.91
C SER A 86 -58.91 -5.44 -8.36
N ILE A 87 -58.20 -6.25 -9.14
CA ILE A 87 -58.13 -6.10 -10.59
C ILE A 87 -59.23 -7.00 -11.19
N PRO A 88 -60.23 -6.45 -11.90
CA PRO A 88 -61.26 -7.25 -12.54
C PRO A 88 -60.65 -8.14 -13.64
N PRO A 89 -61.15 -9.37 -13.83
CA PRO A 89 -60.66 -10.25 -14.88
C PRO A 89 -61.09 -9.72 -16.25
N ASN A 90 -60.10 -9.25 -17.01
CA ASN A 90 -60.15 -8.85 -18.42
C ASN A 90 -61.05 -7.64 -18.76
N SER A 91 -60.40 -6.49 -19.03
CA SER A 91 -60.90 -5.52 -20.01
C SER A 91 -60.55 -5.98 -21.41
#